data_AF-A0A7S2DG88-F1
#
_entry.id   AF-A0A7S2DG88-F1
#
_cell.length_a   1.000
_cell.length_b   1.000
_cell.length_c   1.000
_cell.angle_alpha   90.00
_cell.angle_beta   90.00
_cell.angle_gamma   90.00
#
_symmetry.space_group_name_H-M   'P 1'
#
loop_
_entity.id
_entity.type
_entity.pdbx_description
1 polymer ?
#
loop_
_entity_poly.entity_id
_entity_poly.type
_entity_poly.pdbx_seq_one_letter_code
_entity_poly.pdbx_strand_id
1 'polypeptide(L)'
;DLMGFQECDDMSRILGDAHKSGLAGDFELFNGGRALAIAWRKSRFTWLAEGKGDVGEDHRSQYYGKRSAQWVRLQHKDGRSIFFLNHHGPLPVSESGGCTGSATAFNILKMIAENAHPEDVIIVVGDFNAESHSSRIQTMDTYMNRVFSGTSMGGVDHFFSNCQAASYNNLGKGGSDHA
;
A
#
# COMPACT_ATOMS: atom_id res chain seq x y z
N ASP A 1 -6.71 -10.52 5.85
CA ASP A 1 -6.71 -9.95 7.22
C ASP A 1 -6.20 -8.53 7.31
N LEU A 2 -5.29 -8.12 6.43
CA LEU A 2 -4.83 -6.74 6.25
C LEU A 2 -5.10 -6.36 4.79
N MET A 3 -5.59 -5.15 4.54
CA MET A 3 -5.91 -4.66 3.19
C MET A 3 -5.52 -3.20 3.05
N GLY A 4 -4.96 -2.83 1.91
CA GLY A 4 -4.71 -1.44 1.52
C GLY A 4 -5.55 -1.10 0.30
N PHE A 5 -6.30 0.00 0.37
CA PHE A 5 -7.16 0.50 -0.70
C PHE A 5 -6.61 1.80 -1.25
N GLN A 6 -6.69 1.96 -2.57
CA GLN A 6 -6.39 3.17 -3.33
C GLN A 6 -7.67 3.62 -4.04
N GLU A 7 -7.72 4.88 -4.46
CA GLU A 7 -8.91 5.50 -5.07
C GLU A 7 -10.19 5.37 -4.21
N CYS A 8 -10.00 5.30 -2.89
CA CYS A 8 -11.05 5.14 -1.90
C CYS A 8 -11.48 6.50 -1.33
N ASP A 9 -12.20 7.30 -2.12
CA ASP A 9 -12.78 8.56 -1.63
C ASP A 9 -13.95 8.35 -0.64
N ASP A 10 -14.68 7.24 -0.79
CA ASP A 10 -15.82 6.89 0.06
C ASP A 10 -15.59 5.55 0.77
N MET A 11 -14.97 5.60 1.95
CA MET A 11 -14.80 4.43 2.82
C MET A 11 -16.13 3.88 3.33
N SER A 12 -17.18 4.71 3.42
CA SER A 12 -18.50 4.26 3.88
C SER A 12 -19.13 3.32 2.87
N ARG A 13 -18.90 3.57 1.57
CA ARG A 13 -19.28 2.64 0.51
C ARG A 13 -18.56 1.29 0.65
N ILE A 14 -17.23 1.30 0.84
CA ILE A 14 -16.46 0.04 1.00
C ILE A 14 -16.94 -0.75 2.21
N LEU A 15 -17.15 -0.08 3.36
CA LEU A 15 -17.72 -0.73 4.54
C LEU A 15 -19.14 -1.24 4.30
N GLY A 16 -19.96 -0.47 3.59
CA GLY A 16 -21.33 -0.86 3.26
C GLY A 16 -21.37 -2.11 2.39
N ASP A 17 -20.49 -2.21 1.40
CA ASP A 17 -20.41 -3.39 0.53
C ASP A 17 -19.82 -4.60 1.27
N ALA A 18 -18.76 -4.40 2.06
CA ALA A 18 -18.25 -5.44 2.96
C ALA A 18 -19.32 -5.94 3.94
N HIS A 19 -20.13 -5.03 4.49
CA HIS A 19 -21.25 -5.36 5.37
C HIS A 19 -22.29 -6.22 4.66
N LYS A 20 -22.73 -5.83 3.46
CA LYS A 20 -23.69 -6.61 2.64
C LYS A 20 -23.15 -8.00 2.31
N SER A 21 -21.84 -8.14 2.16
CA SER A 21 -21.16 -9.41 1.92
C SER A 21 -20.91 -10.24 3.19
N GLY A 22 -21.42 -9.83 4.36
CA GLY A 22 -21.27 -10.57 5.62
C GLY A 22 -19.91 -10.40 6.30
N LEU A 23 -19.10 -9.42 5.90
CA LEU A 23 -17.81 -9.08 6.51
C LEU A 23 -17.94 -7.96 7.57
N ALA A 24 -19.17 -7.56 7.89
CA ALA A 24 -19.48 -6.48 8.81
C ALA A 24 -18.85 -6.67 10.21
N GLY A 25 -18.25 -5.61 10.75
CA GLY A 25 -17.81 -5.58 12.15
C GLY A 25 -16.52 -6.34 12.46
N ASP A 26 -15.96 -7.08 11.51
CA ASP A 26 -14.71 -7.82 11.68
C ASP A 26 -13.45 -6.96 11.48
N PHE A 27 -13.58 -5.85 10.75
CA PHE A 27 -12.48 -4.98 10.37
C PHE A 27 -12.55 -3.62 11.05
N GLU A 28 -11.38 -3.07 11.33
CA GLU A 28 -11.16 -1.68 11.70
C GLU A 28 -10.50 -0.97 10.51
N LEU A 29 -10.77 0.32 10.37
CA LEU A 29 -10.31 1.12 9.24
C LEU A 29 -9.50 2.32 9.69
N PHE A 30 -8.47 2.63 8.92
CA PHE A 30 -7.73 3.89 8.98
C PHE A 30 -7.92 4.66 7.67
N ASN A 31 -8.40 5.90 7.79
CA ASN A 31 -8.54 6.84 6.68
C ASN A 31 -7.30 7.74 6.58
N GLY A 32 -6.46 7.48 5.60
CA GLY A 32 -5.27 8.29 5.32
C GLY A 32 -5.61 9.65 4.70
N GLY A 33 -6.81 9.81 4.16
CA GLY A 33 -7.10 10.86 3.18
C GLY A 33 -6.43 10.57 1.84
N ARG A 34 -6.60 11.47 0.87
CA ARG A 34 -6.12 11.28 -0.52
C ARG A 34 -6.54 9.95 -1.15
N ALA A 35 -7.80 9.57 -0.92
CA ALA A 35 -8.37 8.32 -1.43
C ALA A 35 -7.60 7.05 -1.00
N LEU A 36 -6.96 7.07 0.18
CA LEU A 36 -6.23 5.93 0.73
C LEU A 36 -6.92 5.42 1.99
N ALA A 37 -7.11 4.10 2.09
CA ALA A 37 -7.58 3.45 3.31
C ALA A 37 -6.76 2.20 3.65
N ILE A 38 -6.63 1.89 4.94
CA ILE A 38 -6.13 0.59 5.42
C ILE A 38 -7.24 -0.07 6.23
N ALA A 39 -7.38 -1.39 6.09
CA ALA A 39 -8.27 -2.20 6.92
C ALA A 39 -7.52 -3.37 7.57
N TRP A 40 -7.83 -3.67 8.84
CA TRP A 40 -7.32 -4.85 9.53
C TRP A 40 -8.38 -5.59 10.33
N ARG A 41 -8.25 -6.90 10.44
CA ARG A 41 -9.18 -7.75 11.18
C ARG A 41 -8.96 -7.61 12.69
N LYS A 42 -9.92 -7.04 13.42
CA LYS A 42 -9.84 -6.75 14.87
C LYS A 42 -9.63 -7.98 15.73
N SER A 43 -10.18 -9.14 15.31
CA SER A 43 -10.02 -10.40 16.04
C SER A 43 -8.60 -11.00 15.98
N ARG A 44 -7.71 -10.44 15.16
CA ARG A 44 -6.33 -10.91 14.99
C ARG A 44 -5.28 -9.87 15.30
N PHE A 45 -5.63 -8.59 15.19
CA PHE A 45 -4.68 -7.48 15.29
C PHE A 45 -5.16 -6.43 16.29
N THR A 46 -4.24 -6.00 17.14
CA THR A 46 -4.39 -4.86 18.03
C THR A 46 -3.58 -3.69 17.48
N TRP A 47 -4.20 -2.52 17.41
CA TRP A 47 -3.54 -1.30 16.98
C TRP A 47 -2.43 -0.88 17.96
N LEU A 48 -1.27 -0.46 17.44
CA LEU A 48 -0.16 0.09 18.23
C LEU A 48 0.13 1.55 17.88
N ALA A 49 0.17 1.89 16.59
CA ALA A 49 0.45 3.23 16.09
C ALA A 49 0.00 3.36 14.64
N GLU A 50 -0.15 4.59 14.16
CA GLU A 50 -0.45 4.90 12.76
C GLU A 50 0.17 6.23 12.33
N GLY A 51 0.30 6.42 11.03
CA GLY A 51 0.81 7.65 10.47
C GLY A 51 0.62 7.74 8.96
N LYS A 52 0.93 8.92 8.42
CA LYS A 52 0.82 9.20 6.99
C LYS A 52 1.70 10.37 6.60
N GLY A 53 2.01 10.46 5.31
CA GLY A 53 2.79 11.57 4.76
C GLY A 53 2.78 11.58 3.24
N ASP A 54 3.05 12.74 2.67
CA ASP A 54 3.28 12.88 1.24
C ASP A 54 4.65 12.28 0.87
N VAL A 55 4.66 11.42 -0.14
CA VAL A 55 5.87 10.72 -0.62
C VAL A 55 6.19 11.04 -2.07
N GLY A 56 5.25 11.61 -2.81
CA GLY A 56 5.43 12.03 -4.19
C GLY A 56 4.40 13.08 -4.60
N GLU A 57 4.47 13.48 -5.86
CA GLU A 57 3.54 14.45 -6.44
C GLU A 57 3.38 14.16 -7.92
N ASP A 58 2.14 14.30 -8.39
CA ASP A 58 1.83 14.10 -9.80
C ASP A 58 2.60 15.07 -10.69
N HIS A 59 2.90 14.60 -11.90
CA HIS A 59 3.37 15.49 -12.94
C HIS A 59 2.26 16.45 -13.38
N ARG A 60 2.65 17.67 -13.79
CA ARG A 60 1.69 18.71 -14.20
C ARG A 60 0.78 18.32 -15.37
N SER A 61 1.21 17.39 -16.21
CA SER A 61 0.40 16.91 -17.34
C SER A 61 -0.79 16.05 -16.91
N GLN A 62 -0.76 15.46 -15.72
CA GLN A 62 -1.83 14.65 -15.16
C GLN A 62 -1.86 14.83 -13.64
N TYR A 63 -2.37 15.99 -13.20
CA TYR A 63 -2.20 16.46 -11.82
C TYR A 63 -3.48 16.34 -10.98
N TYR A 64 -3.46 15.43 -10.01
CA TYR A 64 -4.47 15.30 -8.96
C TYR A 64 -3.92 15.68 -7.57
N GLY A 65 -2.64 16.01 -7.49
CA GLY A 65 -1.99 16.58 -6.33
C GLY A 65 -0.80 15.78 -5.83
N LYS A 66 -0.43 16.03 -4.58
CA LYS A 66 0.56 15.20 -3.88
C LYS A 66 -0.01 13.81 -3.60
N ARG A 67 0.89 12.84 -3.50
CA ARG A 67 0.61 11.43 -3.30
C ARG A 67 1.16 10.98 -1.97
N SER A 68 0.36 10.22 -1.23
CA SER A 68 0.71 9.82 0.13
C SER A 68 1.04 8.34 0.24
N ALA A 69 1.77 8.05 1.29
CA ALA A 69 1.78 6.75 1.93
C ALA A 69 1.15 6.90 3.31
N GLN A 70 0.49 5.85 3.76
CA GLN A 70 -0.04 5.73 5.11
C GLN A 70 0.33 4.38 5.68
N TRP A 71 0.47 4.30 7.00
CA TRP A 71 0.88 3.07 7.64
C TRP A 71 0.17 2.87 8.97
N VAL A 72 0.07 1.62 9.35
CA VAL A 72 -0.33 1.18 10.69
C VAL A 72 0.70 0.19 11.21
N ARG A 73 0.99 0.29 12.50
CA ARG A 73 1.74 -0.71 13.24
C ARG A 73 0.77 -1.48 14.12
N LEU A 74 0.75 -2.79 13.97
CA LEU A 74 -0.22 -3.68 14.58
C LEU A 74 0.50 -4.81 15.31
N GLN A 75 -0.04 -5.23 16.45
CA GLN A 75 0.37 -6.47 17.10
C GLN A 75 -0.60 -7.59 16.73
N HIS A 76 -0.10 -8.66 16.15
CA HIS A 76 -0.86 -9.88 15.94
C HIS A 76 -1.09 -10.61 17.27
N LYS A 77 -2.18 -11.38 17.37
CA LYS A 77 -2.56 -12.12 18.59
C LYS A 77 -1.52 -13.10 19.15
N ASP A 78 -0.51 -13.47 18.36
CA ASP A 78 0.63 -14.29 18.82
C ASP A 78 1.84 -13.47 19.29
N GLY A 79 1.68 -12.15 19.43
CA GLY A 79 2.68 -11.24 19.96
C GLY A 79 3.60 -10.59 18.91
N ARG A 80 3.60 -11.09 17.67
CA ARG A 80 4.43 -10.52 16.59
C ARG A 80 3.87 -9.18 16.13
N SER A 81 4.76 -8.27 15.73
CA SER A 81 4.37 -6.94 15.24
C SER A 81 4.47 -6.86 13.71
N ILE A 82 3.56 -6.12 13.10
CA ILE A 82 3.52 -5.87 11.66
C ILE A 82 3.49 -4.37 11.43
N PHE A 83 4.35 -3.89 10.53
CA PHE A 83 4.28 -2.57 9.94
C PHE A 83 3.66 -2.70 8.54
N PHE A 84 2.42 -2.24 8.38
CA PHE A 84 1.69 -2.33 7.13
C PHE A 84 1.53 -0.94 6.51
N LEU A 85 2.13 -0.73 5.34
CA LEU A 85 2.10 0.53 4.61
C LEU A 85 1.29 0.37 3.32
N ASN A 86 0.43 1.34 3.04
CA ASN A 86 -0.35 1.45 1.82
C ASN A 86 0.02 2.76 1.09
N HIS A 87 0.24 2.68 -0.22
CA HIS A 87 0.65 3.78 -1.07
C HIS A 87 -0.21 3.88 -2.33
N HIS A 88 -0.40 5.10 -2.83
CA HIS A 88 -0.92 5.35 -4.17
C HIS A 88 0.03 6.32 -4.88
N GLY A 89 0.66 5.86 -5.96
CA GLY A 89 1.81 6.51 -6.60
C GLY A 89 1.48 7.69 -7.51
N PRO A 90 2.48 8.53 -7.82
CA PRO A 90 2.35 9.63 -8.77
C PRO A 90 1.99 9.23 -10.19
N LEU A 91 1.14 10.04 -10.81
CA LEU A 91 0.78 10.03 -12.21
C LEU A 91 1.64 11.00 -13.05
N PRO A 92 1.77 10.80 -14.37
CA PRO A 92 1.29 9.63 -15.12
C PRO A 92 2.02 8.35 -14.71
N VAL A 93 1.42 7.21 -15.05
CA VAL A 93 2.06 5.90 -14.86
C VAL A 93 3.45 5.94 -15.47
N SER A 94 4.46 5.68 -14.66
CA SER A 94 5.85 5.84 -15.08
C SER A 94 6.43 4.54 -15.61
N GLU A 95 6.83 4.53 -16.88
CA GLU A 95 7.63 3.46 -17.47
C GLU A 95 9.14 3.62 -17.15
N SER A 96 9.65 4.86 -17.06
CA SER A 96 11.09 5.14 -16.93
C SER A 96 11.52 5.82 -15.62
N GLY A 97 10.58 6.33 -14.82
CA GLY A 97 10.75 6.75 -13.40
C GLY A 97 11.70 7.92 -13.09
N GLY A 98 12.90 7.99 -13.68
CA GLY A 98 13.90 9.05 -13.45
C GLY A 98 14.25 9.32 -11.98
N CYS A 99 14.81 10.50 -11.70
CA CYS A 99 15.16 10.91 -10.33
C CYS A 99 13.92 11.06 -9.43
N THR A 100 12.79 11.50 -9.98
CA THR A 100 11.53 11.70 -9.23
C THR A 100 10.91 10.37 -8.79
N GLY A 101 11.01 9.33 -9.62
CA GLY A 101 10.63 7.96 -9.29
C GLY A 101 11.44 7.41 -8.12
N SER A 102 12.77 7.50 -8.19
CA SER A 102 13.65 7.11 -7.08
C SER A 102 13.41 7.95 -5.82
N ALA A 103 13.16 9.25 -5.95
CA ALA A 103 12.84 10.11 -4.80
C ALA A 103 11.57 9.65 -4.07
N THR A 104 10.53 9.23 -4.81
CA THR A 104 9.31 8.67 -4.22
C THR A 104 9.60 7.39 -3.44
N ALA A 105 10.39 6.48 -4.02
CA ALA A 105 10.82 5.26 -3.33
C ALA A 105 11.62 5.56 -2.06
N PHE A 106 12.57 6.50 -2.10
CA PHE A 106 13.33 6.91 -0.93
C PHE A 106 12.46 7.55 0.16
N ASN A 107 11.43 8.32 -0.21
CA ASN A 107 10.49 8.87 0.77
C ASN A 107 9.68 7.77 1.47
N ILE A 108 9.28 6.72 0.74
CA ILE A 108 8.62 5.53 1.33
C ILE A 108 9.60 4.79 2.25
N LEU A 109 10.82 4.52 1.80
CA LEU A 109 11.84 3.83 2.59
C LEU A 109 12.21 4.63 3.86
N LYS A 110 12.27 5.96 3.76
CA LYS A 110 12.46 6.85 4.91
C LYS A 110 11.30 6.71 5.89
N MET A 111 10.05 6.73 5.41
CA MET A 111 8.87 6.55 6.27
C MET A 111 8.90 5.20 6.98
N ILE A 112 9.34 4.13 6.32
CA ILE A 112 9.55 2.82 6.95
C ILE A 112 10.64 2.94 8.02
N ALA A 113 11.81 3.48 7.71
CA ALA A 113 12.93 3.59 8.64
C ALA A 113 12.62 4.43 9.89
N GLU A 114 11.77 5.45 9.76
CA GLU A 114 11.39 6.33 10.87
C GLU A 114 10.31 5.75 11.79
N ASN A 115 9.50 4.79 11.32
CA ASN A 115 8.28 4.37 12.03
C ASN A 115 8.17 2.86 12.25
N ALA A 116 8.86 2.03 11.47
CA ALA A 116 8.94 0.59 11.69
C ALA A 116 10.00 0.26 12.74
N HIS A 117 9.82 -0.85 13.43
CA HIS A 117 10.79 -1.37 14.40
C HIS A 117 11.54 -2.57 13.82
N PRO A 118 12.78 -2.87 14.28
CA PRO A 118 13.58 -3.97 13.75
C PRO A 118 12.89 -5.35 13.76
N GLU A 119 12.00 -5.59 14.72
CA GLU A 119 11.26 -6.86 14.89
C GLU A 119 9.97 -6.94 14.07
N ASP A 120 9.61 -5.88 13.33
CA ASP A 120 8.38 -5.86 12.56
C ASP A 120 8.49 -6.70 11.28
N VAL A 121 7.43 -7.45 10.99
CA VAL A 121 7.16 -7.86 9.61
C VAL A 121 6.71 -6.62 8.85
N ILE A 122 7.44 -6.24 7.81
CA ILE A 122 7.15 -5.05 7.01
C ILE A 122 6.44 -5.51 5.75
N ILE A 123 5.27 -4.93 5.48
CA ILE A 123 4.49 -5.17 4.27
C ILE A 123 4.15 -3.81 3.67
N VAL A 124 4.51 -3.61 2.41
CA VAL A 124 4.20 -2.41 1.65
C VAL A 124 3.35 -2.82 0.45
N VAL A 125 2.19 -2.21 0.30
CA VAL A 125 1.26 -2.51 -0.79
C VAL A 125 0.80 -1.23 -1.48
N GLY A 126 0.29 -1.40 -2.69
CA GLY A 126 -0.60 -0.45 -3.32
C GLY A 126 -0.40 -0.33 -4.83
N ASP A 127 -1.13 0.61 -5.41
CA ASP A 127 -0.92 1.04 -6.78
C ASP A 127 0.25 2.01 -6.80
N PHE A 128 1.39 1.58 -7.34
CA PHE A 128 2.56 2.44 -7.43
C PHE A 128 2.52 3.36 -8.64
N ASN A 129 1.56 3.25 -9.57
CA ASN A 129 1.56 3.96 -10.85
C ASN A 129 2.94 3.90 -11.54
N ALA A 130 3.59 2.75 -11.47
CA ALA A 130 4.94 2.58 -11.96
C ALA A 130 5.19 1.13 -12.34
N GLU A 131 5.71 0.88 -13.54
CA GLU A 131 6.01 -0.47 -13.97
C GLU A 131 7.26 -1.02 -13.29
N SER A 132 7.39 -2.35 -13.31
CA SER A 132 8.46 -3.10 -12.66
C SER A 132 9.90 -2.66 -13.01
N HIS A 133 10.12 -2.14 -14.22
CA HIS A 133 11.43 -1.67 -14.67
C HIS A 133 11.67 -0.18 -14.43
N SER A 134 10.69 0.54 -13.90
CA SER A 134 10.85 1.96 -13.56
C SER A 134 11.86 2.14 -12.43
N SER A 135 12.52 3.30 -12.39
CA SER A 135 13.48 3.61 -11.32
C SER A 135 12.85 3.56 -9.92
N ARG A 136 11.56 3.88 -9.79
CA ARG A 136 10.80 3.78 -8.53
C ARG A 136 10.83 2.35 -8.00
N ILE A 137 10.47 1.39 -8.85
CA ILE A 137 10.38 -0.02 -8.47
C ILE A 137 11.76 -0.64 -8.31
N GLN A 138 12.71 -0.34 -9.20
CA GLN A 138 14.10 -0.81 -9.06
C GLN A 138 14.77 -0.29 -7.77
N THR A 139 14.46 0.94 -7.36
CA THR A 139 14.94 1.48 -6.09
C THR A 139 14.33 0.71 -4.91
N MET A 140 13.03 0.41 -4.94
CA MET A 140 12.40 -0.42 -3.90
C MET A 140 12.99 -1.84 -3.85
N ASP A 141 13.20 -2.48 -5.02
CA ASP A 141 13.79 -3.81 -5.16
C ASP A 141 15.21 -3.91 -4.57
N THR A 142 15.92 -2.78 -4.43
CA THR A 142 17.25 -2.74 -3.82
C THR A 142 17.20 -2.97 -2.31
N TYR A 143 16.09 -2.61 -1.65
CA TYR A 143 15.98 -2.59 -0.18
C TYR A 143 14.88 -3.51 0.37
N MET A 144 13.97 -3.98 -0.48
CA MET A 144 12.86 -4.84 -0.11
C MET A 144 12.63 -5.93 -1.14
N ASN A 145 12.09 -7.08 -0.70
CA ASN A 145 11.71 -8.14 -1.63
C ASN A 145 10.36 -7.77 -2.24
N ARG A 146 10.29 -7.67 -3.57
CA ARG A 146 9.02 -7.62 -4.28
C ARG A 146 8.41 -9.02 -4.33
N VAL A 147 7.33 -9.21 -3.57
CA VAL A 147 6.71 -10.52 -3.38
C VAL A 147 5.64 -10.82 -4.42
N PHE A 148 5.01 -9.78 -4.98
CA PHE A 148 4.00 -9.92 -6.02
C PHE A 148 3.87 -8.62 -6.82
N SER A 149 3.46 -8.74 -8.07
CA SER A 149 3.03 -7.62 -8.91
C SER A 149 1.74 -8.03 -9.63
N GLY A 150 0.77 -7.13 -9.66
CA GLY A 150 -0.47 -7.30 -10.40
C GLY A 150 -0.23 -7.38 -11.90
N THR A 151 -1.31 -7.48 -12.67
CA THR A 151 -1.23 -7.54 -14.14
C THR A 151 -1.86 -6.33 -14.83
N SER A 152 -2.65 -5.54 -14.10
CA SER A 152 -3.28 -4.33 -14.63
C SER A 152 -2.25 -3.25 -14.94
N MET A 153 -2.46 -2.54 -16.05
CA MET A 153 -1.68 -1.39 -16.50
C MET A 153 -0.16 -1.63 -16.56
N GLY A 154 0.28 -2.83 -16.98
CA GLY A 154 1.71 -3.18 -16.99
C GLY A 154 2.22 -3.73 -15.64
N GLY A 155 1.32 -3.96 -14.69
CA GLY A 155 1.61 -4.52 -13.38
C GLY A 155 2.09 -3.47 -12.37
N VAL A 156 1.36 -2.36 -12.25
CA VAL A 156 1.69 -1.21 -11.39
C VAL A 156 1.36 -1.44 -9.91
N ASP A 157 0.50 -2.40 -9.63
CA ASP A 157 0.19 -2.82 -8.26
C ASP A 157 1.31 -3.72 -7.74
N HIS A 158 1.96 -3.32 -6.65
CA HIS A 158 3.07 -4.09 -6.09
C HIS A 158 2.88 -4.40 -4.62
N PHE A 159 3.43 -5.55 -4.24
CA PHE A 159 3.60 -5.96 -2.86
C PHE A 159 5.11 -6.11 -2.59
N PHE A 160 5.59 -5.43 -1.56
CA PHE A 160 6.94 -5.60 -1.04
C PHE A 160 6.92 -6.07 0.42
N SER A 161 7.93 -6.84 0.81
CA SER A 161 8.11 -7.24 2.20
C SER A 161 9.58 -7.48 2.54
N ASN A 162 9.90 -7.38 3.84
CA ASN A 162 11.17 -7.87 4.37
C ASN A 162 11.20 -9.41 4.51
N CYS A 163 10.10 -10.10 4.19
CA CYS A 163 9.96 -11.56 4.19
C CYS A 163 9.61 -12.08 2.79
N GLN A 164 9.81 -13.38 2.56
CA GLN A 164 9.27 -14.06 1.38
C GLN A 164 7.79 -14.39 1.57
N ALA A 165 7.01 -14.33 0.49
CA ALA A 165 5.64 -14.84 0.51
C ALA A 165 5.65 -16.37 0.40
N ALA A 166 4.88 -17.05 1.27
CA ALA A 166 4.66 -18.49 1.15
C ALA A 166 3.82 -18.83 -0.09
N SER A 167 2.88 -17.95 -0.44
CA SER A 167 2.02 -18.05 -1.61
C SER A 167 1.44 -16.69 -1.95
N TYR A 168 1.12 -16.47 -3.22
CA TYR A 168 0.36 -15.31 -3.69
C TYR A 168 -0.72 -15.78 -4.67
N ASN A 169 -1.83 -15.06 -4.71
CA ASN A 169 -2.90 -15.32 -5.66
C ASN A 169 -3.56 -14.01 -6.08
N ASN A 170 -3.80 -13.85 -7.38
CA ASN A 170 -4.62 -12.77 -7.91
C ASN A 170 -6.09 -13.20 -7.85
N LEU A 171 -6.91 -12.48 -7.10
CA LEU A 171 -8.33 -12.83 -6.90
C LEU A 171 -9.24 -12.26 -8.00
N GLY A 172 -8.65 -11.62 -9.01
CA GLY A 172 -9.34 -10.95 -10.09
C GLY A 172 -9.83 -9.55 -9.70
N LYS A 173 -10.52 -8.93 -10.64
CA LYS A 173 -10.84 -7.50 -10.62
C LYS A 173 -11.85 -7.07 -9.57
N GLY A 174 -12.76 -7.95 -9.16
CA GLY A 174 -13.79 -7.62 -8.16
C GLY A 174 -14.66 -6.40 -8.50
N GLY A 175 -14.73 -5.99 -9.78
CA GLY A 175 -15.43 -4.76 -10.22
C GLY A 175 -14.54 -3.51 -10.36
N SER A 176 -13.24 -3.62 -10.13
CA SER A 176 -12.21 -2.61 -10.39
C SER A 176 -11.55 -2.80 -11.78
N ASP A 177 -10.80 -1.82 -12.26
CA ASP A 177 -9.89 -1.96 -13.39
C ASP A 177 -8.52 -2.58 -13.00
N HIS A 178 -8.20 -2.61 -11.70
CA HIS A 178 -7.02 -3.27 -11.11
C HIS A 178 -7.30 -4.74 -10.71
N ALA A 179 -6.24 -5.58 -10.73
CA ALA A 179 -6.26 -6.99 -10.29
C ALA A 179 -4.88 -7.49 -9.86
#